data_AF-A0A8H4SYS1-F1
#
_entry.id   AF-A0A8H4SYS1-F1
#
_cell.length_a   1.000
_cell.length_b   1.000
_cell.length_c   1.000
_cell.angle_alpha   90.00
_cell.angle_beta   90.00
_cell.angle_gamma   90.00
#
_symmetry.space_group_name_H-M   'P 1'
#
loop_
_entity.id
_entity.type
_entity.pdbx_description
1 polymer ?
#
loop_
_entity_poly.entity_id
_entity_poly.type
_entity_poly.pdbx_seq_one_letter_code
_entity_poly.pdbx_strand_id
1 'polypeptide(L)'
;MTLLARTTSLDKVTKPSEDLSLFWIDLNRGQPGLERRRIKKMGGRAVDTNEVFFENYTIHSSPLISKRDKGFKMILHGMNVESCLLAGKALSLSYAASPKQHPTQKPASCSKGRSE
;
A
#
# COMPACT_ATOMS: atom_id res chain seq x y z
N MET A 1 5.12 -1.00 -11.94
CA MET A 1 4.02 -1.12 -10.96
C MET A 1 3.48 -2.54 -11.04
N THR A 2 3.15 -3.14 -9.90
CA THR A 2 2.44 -4.41 -9.88
C THR A 2 0.93 -4.14 -9.92
N LEU A 3 0.22 -4.67 -10.92
CA LEU A 3 -1.22 -4.51 -11.10
C LEU A 3 -1.90 -5.86 -10.93
N LEU A 4 -2.87 -5.94 -10.03
CA LEU A 4 -3.77 -7.09 -9.92
C LEU A 4 -5.06 -6.74 -10.66
N ALA A 5 -5.37 -7.48 -11.72
CA ALA A 5 -6.57 -7.25 -12.52
C ALA A 5 -7.29 -8.55 -12.83
N ARG A 6 -8.60 -8.46 -13.01
CA ARG A 6 -9.44 -9.61 -13.36
C ARG A 6 -9.35 -9.88 -14.86
N THR A 7 -9.15 -11.16 -15.21
CA THR A 7 -9.01 -11.61 -16.60
C THR A 7 -10.28 -12.27 -17.15
N THR A 8 -11.20 -12.70 -16.29
CA THR A 8 -12.48 -13.34 -16.64
C THR A 8 -13.67 -12.50 -16.15
N SER A 9 -14.80 -12.51 -16.86
CA SER A 9 -16.04 -11.84 -16.37
C SER A 9 -16.48 -12.41 -15.02
N LEU A 10 -17.00 -11.55 -14.14
CA LEU A 10 -17.42 -11.91 -12.78
C LEU A 10 -18.50 -13.01 -12.76
N ASP A 11 -19.40 -13.01 -13.74
CA ASP A 11 -20.50 -13.99 -13.85
C ASP A 11 -20.02 -15.42 -14.17
N LYS A 12 -18.77 -15.57 -14.60
CA LYS A 12 -18.18 -16.85 -14.99
C LYS A 12 -17.30 -17.45 -13.89
N VAL A 13 -17.21 -16.82 -12.72
CA VAL A 13 -16.30 -17.23 -11.64
C VAL A 13 -17.08 -17.70 -10.42
N THR A 14 -16.64 -18.82 -9.83
CA THR A 14 -17.24 -19.38 -8.61
C THR A 14 -16.87 -18.57 -7.36
N LYS A 15 -15.66 -17.99 -7.34
CA LYS A 15 -15.16 -17.17 -6.24
C LYS A 15 -14.58 -15.86 -6.77
N PRO A 16 -14.86 -14.70 -6.13
CA PRO A 16 -14.31 -13.41 -6.56
C PRO A 16 -12.78 -13.34 -6.53
N SER A 17 -12.13 -14.13 -5.67
CA SER A 17 -10.67 -14.20 -5.54
C SER A 17 -9.99 -15.05 -6.62
N GLU A 18 -10.77 -15.86 -7.34
CA GLU A 18 -10.32 -16.61 -8.51
C GLU A 18 -10.33 -15.68 -9.74
N ASP A 19 -9.58 -16.05 -10.78
CA ASP A 19 -9.48 -15.32 -12.05
C ASP A 19 -8.94 -13.88 -11.96
N LEU A 20 -8.11 -13.65 -10.94
CA LEU A 20 -7.26 -12.47 -10.83
C LEU A 20 -5.84 -12.83 -11.27
N SER A 21 -5.27 -11.99 -12.12
CA SER A 21 -3.94 -12.15 -12.70
C SER A 21 -3.03 -11.00 -12.24
N LEU A 22 -1.77 -11.30 -11.94
CA LEU A 22 -0.80 -10.32 -11.48
C LEU A 22 0.13 -9.92 -12.63
N PHE A 23 0.15 -8.63 -12.92
CA PHE A 23 0.87 -8.04 -14.05
C PHE A 23 1.99 -7.13 -13.57
N TRP A 24 3.13 -7.19 -14.25
CA TRP A 24 4.16 -6.17 -14.12
C TRP A 24 3.98 -5.13 -15.22
N ILE A 25 3.51 -3.94 -14.88
CA ILE A 25 3.26 -2.89 -15.87
C ILE A 25 4.28 -1.76 -15.72
N ASP A 26 4.73 -1.24 -16.86
CA ASP A 26 5.34 0.08 -16.89
C ASP A 26 4.23 1.15 -17.00
N LEU A 27 4.30 2.16 -16.15
CA LEU A 27 3.32 3.24 -16.13
C LEU A 27 3.77 4.34 -17.08
N ASN A 28 3.26 4.30 -18.31
CA ASN A 28 3.53 5.36 -19.27
C ASN A 28 2.63 6.57 -18.99
N ARG A 29 3.23 7.64 -18.47
CA ARG A 29 2.52 8.88 -18.12
C ARG A 29 1.99 9.66 -19.33
N GLY A 30 2.52 9.39 -20.53
CA GLY A 30 2.09 10.02 -21.78
C GLY A 30 1.00 9.25 -22.52
N GLN A 31 0.63 8.06 -22.04
CA GLN A 31 -0.41 7.25 -22.66
C GLN A 31 -1.81 7.74 -22.20
N PRO A 32 -2.78 7.89 -23.12
CA PRO A 32 -4.16 8.20 -22.75
C PRO A 32 -4.77 7.08 -21.91
N GLY A 33 -5.70 7.45 -21.01
CA GLY A 33 -6.40 6.48 -20.17
C GLY A 33 -5.77 6.21 -18.80
N LEU A 34 -4.76 6.98 -18.40
CA LEU A 34 -4.16 6.93 -17.05
C LEU A 34 -4.33 8.28 -16.34
N GLU A 35 -5.17 8.33 -15.31
CA GLU A 35 -5.31 9.49 -14.43
C GLU A 35 -4.74 9.16 -13.04
N ARG A 36 -4.07 10.14 -12.42
CA ARG A 36 -3.51 9.99 -11.07
C ARG A 36 -3.83 11.21 -10.23
N ARG A 37 -4.46 11.00 -9.08
CA ARG A 37 -4.80 12.05 -8.12
C ARG A 37 -4.07 11.82 -6.80
N ARG A 38 -3.30 12.79 -6.35
CA ARG A 38 -2.54 12.69 -5.09
C ARG A 38 -3.48 12.80 -3.88
N ILE A 39 -3.30 11.92 -2.90
CA ILE A 39 -4.03 11.94 -1.64
C ILE A 39 -3.20 12.65 -0.59
N LYS A 40 -3.81 13.61 0.11
CA LYS A 40 -3.17 14.31 1.24
C LYS A 40 -3.17 13.39 2.47
N LYS A 41 -2.00 13.19 3.07
CA LYS A 41 -1.82 12.31 4.23
C LYS A 41 -1.52 13.07 5.52
N MET A 42 -1.95 12.49 6.64
CA MET A 42 -1.62 12.93 8.00
C MET A 42 -0.11 12.79 8.28
N GLY A 43 0.48 11.64 7.94
CA GLY A 43 1.90 11.34 8.14
C GLY A 43 2.54 10.62 6.95
N GLY A 44 3.84 10.32 7.03
CA GLY A 44 4.55 9.58 5.98
C GLY A 44 4.59 10.29 4.62
N ARG A 45 4.74 11.62 4.64
CA ARG A 45 4.66 12.50 3.45
C ARG A 45 5.84 12.35 2.48
N ALA A 46 6.92 11.68 2.91
CA ALA A 46 8.09 11.40 2.07
C ALA A 46 7.82 10.37 0.96
N VAL A 47 6.78 9.54 1.12
CA VAL A 47 6.33 8.60 0.08
C VAL A 47 5.02 9.15 -0.48
N ASP A 48 4.85 9.16 -1.80
CA ASP A 48 3.59 9.61 -2.39
C ASP A 48 2.50 8.53 -2.31
N THR A 49 1.26 8.96 -2.14
CA THR A 49 0.08 8.09 -2.17
C THR A 49 -0.93 8.72 -3.10
N ASN A 50 -1.44 7.93 -4.04
CA ASN A 50 -2.27 8.42 -5.13
C ASN A 50 -3.44 7.47 -5.37
N GLU A 51 -4.57 8.03 -5.77
CA GLU A 51 -5.62 7.32 -6.51
C GLU A 51 -5.15 7.21 -7.97
N VAL A 52 -5.34 6.05 -8.58
CA VAL A 52 -4.93 5.76 -9.96
C VAL A 52 -6.14 5.19 -10.69
N PHE A 53 -6.55 5.85 -11.77
CA PHE A 53 -7.65 5.43 -12.61
C PHE A 53 -7.12 4.95 -13.97
N PHE A 54 -7.64 3.82 -14.42
CA PHE A 54 -7.33 3.22 -15.71
C PHE A 54 -8.60 3.17 -16.55
N GLU A 55 -8.63 3.87 -17.67
CA GLU A 55 -9.75 3.91 -18.61
C GLU A 55 -9.24 3.61 -20.01
N ASN A 56 -9.63 2.46 -20.59
CA ASN A 56 -9.13 1.99 -21.88
C ASN A 56 -7.58 1.97 -22.00
N TYR A 57 -6.89 1.86 -20.87
CA TYR A 57 -5.42 1.82 -20.82
C TYR A 57 -4.91 0.50 -21.39
N THR A 58 -4.16 0.59 -22.49
CA THR A 58 -3.62 -0.60 -23.17
C THR A 58 -2.26 -0.96 -22.59
N ILE A 59 -2.12 -2.21 -22.15
CA ILE A 59 -0.87 -2.71 -21.58
C ILE A 59 -0.11 -3.45 -22.68
N HIS A 60 0.86 -2.78 -23.30
CA HIS A 60 1.76 -3.39 -24.26
C HIS A 60 2.91 -4.06 -23.48
N SER A 61 3.15 -5.35 -23.70
CA SER A 61 4.29 -6.12 -23.16
C SER A 61 4.42 -6.25 -21.64
N SER A 62 3.34 -6.50 -20.90
CA SER A 62 3.48 -6.85 -19.48
C SER A 62 3.82 -8.34 -19.30
N PRO A 63 4.98 -8.70 -18.72
CA PRO A 63 5.21 -10.07 -18.30
C PRO A 63 4.23 -10.39 -17.17
N LEU A 64 3.43 -11.43 -17.39
CA LEU A 64 2.58 -11.99 -16.37
C LEU A 64 3.48 -12.54 -15.26
N ILE A 65 3.38 -11.99 -14.05
CA ILE A 65 4.25 -12.39 -12.91
C ILE A 65 3.81 -13.76 -12.38
N SER A 66 2.50 -14.02 -12.40
CA SER A 66 1.92 -15.28 -11.93
C SER A 66 1.53 -16.19 -13.11
N LYS A 67 1.13 -17.44 -12.82
CA LYS A 67 0.27 -18.15 -13.78
C LYS A 67 -1.04 -17.37 -13.94
N ARG A 68 -1.65 -17.45 -15.13
CA ARG A 68 -2.95 -16.83 -15.40
C ARG A 68 -3.95 -17.27 -14.33
N ASP A 69 -4.76 -16.34 -13.85
CA ASP A 69 -5.86 -16.58 -12.90
C ASP A 69 -5.42 -17.04 -11.49
N LYS A 70 -4.11 -16.98 -11.19
CA LYS A 70 -3.51 -17.35 -9.89
C LYS A 70 -2.80 -16.17 -9.21
N GLY A 71 -3.04 -14.95 -9.65
CA GLY A 71 -2.43 -13.72 -9.14
C GLY A 71 -2.81 -13.39 -7.70
N PHE A 72 -4.05 -13.65 -7.29
CA PHE A 72 -4.50 -13.35 -5.92
C PHE A 72 -3.74 -14.15 -4.85
N LYS A 73 -3.51 -15.44 -5.08
CA LYS A 73 -2.72 -16.26 -4.15
C LYS A 73 -1.26 -15.79 -4.09
N MET A 74 -0.72 -15.33 -5.22
CA MET A 74 0.66 -14.82 -5.29
C MET A 74 0.82 -13.51 -4.49
N ILE A 75 -0.10 -12.55 -4.64
CA ILE A 75 0.02 -11.26 -3.93
C ILE A 75 -0.09 -11.41 -2.41
N LEU A 76 -0.88 -12.37 -1.92
CA LEU A 76 -0.99 -12.66 -0.49
C LEU A 76 0.35 -13.07 0.13
N HIS A 77 1.24 -13.70 -0.63
CA HIS A 77 2.58 -14.01 -0.15
C HIS A 77 3.40 -12.73 0.09
N GLY A 78 3.29 -11.75 -0.81
CA GLY A 78 3.92 -10.43 -0.64
C GLY A 78 3.35 -9.65 0.54
N MET A 79 2.03 -9.68 0.73
CA MET A 79 1.36 -8.99 1.85
C MET A 79 1.79 -9.51 3.23
N ASN A 80 2.11 -10.80 3.33
CA ASN A 80 2.64 -11.38 4.57
C ASN A 80 3.99 -10.75 4.96
N VAL A 81 4.87 -10.51 3.98
CA VAL A 81 6.15 -9.83 4.20
C VAL A 81 5.95 -8.37 4.58
N GLU A 82 5.05 -7.66 3.88
CA GLU A 82 4.72 -6.27 4.20
C GLU A 82 4.20 -6.10 5.64
N SER A 83 3.43 -7.06 6.13
CA SER A 83 2.92 -7.06 7.51
C SER A 83 4.06 -7.08 8.54
N CYS A 84 5.08 -7.92 8.33
CA CYS A 84 6.29 -7.94 9.16
C CYS A 84 7.06 -6.62 9.06
N LEU A 85 7.18 -6.03 7.87
CA LEU A 85 7.87 -4.75 7.67
C LEU A 85 7.16 -3.60 8.40
N LEU A 86 5.82 -3.55 8.35
CA LEU A 86 5.04 -2.55 9.07
C LEU A 86 5.18 -2.72 10.60
N ALA A 87 5.18 -3.95 11.10
CA ALA A 87 5.40 -4.23 12.51
C ALA A 87 6.80 -3.76 12.97
N GLY A 88 7.86 -4.08 12.20
CA GLY A 88 9.22 -3.63 12.47
C GLY A 88 9.35 -2.11 12.47
N LYS A 89 8.70 -1.43 11.51
CA LYS A 89 8.65 0.04 11.46
C LYS A 89 7.95 0.63 12.69
N ALA A 90 6.83 0.04 13.12
CA ALA A 90 6.10 0.51 14.30
C ALA A 90 6.92 0.34 15.58
N LEU A 91 7.59 -0.80 15.75
CA LEU A 91 8.52 -1.02 16.86
C LEU A 91 9.66 0.01 16.86
N SER A 92 10.30 0.21 15.71
CA SER A 92 11.39 1.17 15.56
C SER A 92 10.96 2.59 15.93
N LEU A 93 9.77 3.01 15.48
CA LEU A 93 9.20 4.31 15.81
C LEU A 93 8.93 4.45 17.32
N SER A 94 8.44 3.39 17.96
CA SER A 94 8.22 3.36 19.42
C SER A 94 9.53 3.51 20.20
N TYR A 95 10.59 2.81 19.78
CA TYR A 95 11.92 2.95 20.40
C TYR A 95 12.48 4.36 20.25
N ALA A 96 12.37 4.95 19.06
CA ALA A 96 12.82 6.31 18.81
C ALA A 96 12.01 7.36 19.60
N ALA A 97 10.70 7.11 19.80
CA ALA A 97 9.85 7.97 20.62
C ALA A 97 10.08 7.80 22.13
N SER A 98 10.84 6.79 22.55
CA SER A 98 11.08 6.55 23.98
C SER A 98 11.89 7.70 24.59
N PRO A 99 11.47 8.25 25.74
CA PRO A 99 12.16 9.38 26.38
C PRO A 99 13.60 9.06 26.79
N LYS A 100 13.96 7.77 26.89
CA LYS A 100 15.34 7.34 27.14
C LYS A 100 16.30 7.74 26.00
N GLN A 101 15.82 7.90 24.77
CA GLN A 101 16.63 8.30 23.62
C GLN A 101 16.55 9.82 23.32
N HIS A 102 15.53 10.51 23.83
CA HIS A 102 15.38 11.97 23.76
C HIS A 102 15.34 12.60 25.15
N PRO A 103 16.51 12.91 25.77
CA PRO A 103 16.58 13.50 27.11
C PRO A 103 15.99 14.92 27.24
N THR A 104 15.58 15.55 26.13
CA THR A 104 15.05 16.91 26.08
C THR A 104 13.52 17.00 26.27
N GLN A 105 12.78 15.89 26.24
CA GLN A 105 11.38 15.88 26.65
C GLN A 105 11.30 15.80 28.18
N LYS A 106 11.41 16.96 28.85
CA LYS A 106 10.95 17.07 30.25
C LYS A 106 9.54 16.49 30.31
N PRO A 107 9.22 15.59 31.26
CA PRO A 107 7.84 15.18 31.46
C PRO A 107 7.04 16.46 31.72
N ALA A 108 6.04 16.74 30.87
CA ALA A 108 5.14 17.85 31.09
C ALA A 108 4.62 17.71 32.51
N SER A 109 5.00 18.65 33.38
CA SER A 109 4.58 18.67 34.77
C SER A 109 3.06 18.73 34.77
N CYS A 110 2.44 17.59 35.05
CA CYS A 110 1.01 17.49 35.30
C CYS A 110 0.75 18.39 36.50
N SER A 111 0.24 19.60 36.24
CA SER A 111 -0.19 20.53 37.26
C SER A 111 -1.34 19.84 37.99
N LYS A 112 -1.01 19.24 39.15
CA LYS A 112 -2.00 18.88 40.17
C LYS A 112 -2.84 20.12 40.42
N GLY A 113 -4.06 20.13 39.85
CA GLY A 113 -5.12 21.00 40.27
C GLY A 113 -5.42 20.68 41.72
N ARG A 114 -4.83 21.48 42.61
CA ARG A 114 -5.26 21.59 43.99
C ARG A 114 -6.47 22.52 43.93
N SER A 115 -7.66 21.95 43.88
CA SER A 115 -8.90 22.64 44.21
C SER A 115 -9.40 22.00 45.51
N GLU A 116 -9.36 22.83 46.53
CA GLU A 116 -10.02 22.82 47.86
C GLU A 116 -10.88 21.61 48.23
#